data_AF-A0A0Q6KM31-F1
#
_entry.id   AF-A0A0Q6KM31-F1
#
_cell.length_a   1.000
_cell.length_b   1.000
_cell.length_c   1.000
_cell.angle_alpha   90.00
_cell.angle_beta   90.00
_cell.angle_gamma   90.00
#
_symmetry.space_group_name_H-M   'P 1'
#
loop_
_entity.id
_entity.type
_entity.pdbx_description
1 polymer ?
#
loop_
_entity_poly.entity_id
_entity_poly.type
_entity_poly.pdbx_seq_one_letter_code
_entity_poly.pdbx_strand_id
1 'polypeptide(L)'
;MWSETVEDYEADCQKKRLVQPIRNASAAFSATRTDELGTAAEVQWIEDHFPGTLHKTIAEVLKVSPALITRHMNQRVAQLGQCKRFQDALQNS
;
A
#
# COMPACT_ATOMS: atom_id res chain seq x y z
N MET A 1 -23.15 -18.49 17.88
CA MET A 1 -21.99 -17.62 18.13
C MET A 1 -20.72 -18.34 17.65
N TRP A 2 -20.63 -18.59 16.34
CA TRP A 2 -19.52 -19.30 15.66
C TRP A 2 -19.19 -18.69 14.28
N SER A 3 -19.97 -17.69 13.83
CA SER A 3 -19.78 -17.01 12.54
C SER A 3 -18.68 -15.94 12.61
N GLU A 4 -18.54 -15.23 13.74
CA GLU A 4 -17.46 -14.26 13.96
C GLU A 4 -16.06 -14.89 13.86
N THR A 5 -15.91 -16.18 14.15
CA THR A 5 -14.60 -16.85 14.19
C THR A 5 -14.12 -17.33 12.82
N VAL A 6 -15.03 -17.57 11.87
CA VAL A 6 -14.69 -18.07 10.54
C VAL A 6 -14.28 -16.94 9.61
N GLU A 7 -14.98 -15.81 9.66
CA GLU A 7 -14.63 -14.62 8.87
C GLU A 7 -13.26 -14.05 9.27
N ASP A 8 -12.95 -14.00 10.57
CA ASP A 8 -11.64 -13.58 11.06
C ASP A 8 -10.51 -14.55 10.63
N TYR A 9 -10.80 -15.86 10.61
CA TYR A 9 -9.85 -16.87 10.14
C TYR A 9 -9.61 -16.78 8.63
N GLU A 10 -10.66 -16.62 7.82
CA GLU A 10 -10.53 -16.45 6.38
C GLU A 10 -9.79 -15.16 6.01
N ALA A 11 -10.05 -14.07 6.73
CA ALA A 11 -9.33 -12.82 6.57
C ALA A 11 -7.84 -12.97 6.95
N ASP A 12 -7.51 -13.68 8.03
CA ASP A 12 -6.12 -13.96 8.41
C ASP A 12 -5.40 -14.91 7.43
N CYS A 13 -6.11 -15.89 6.88
CA CYS A 13 -5.59 -16.75 5.81
C CYS A 13 -5.34 -15.97 4.53
N GLN A 14 -6.24 -15.05 4.13
CA GLN A 14 -6.02 -14.17 2.99
C GLN A 14 -4.88 -13.17 3.22
N LYS A 15 -4.73 -12.62 4.43
CA LYS A 15 -3.58 -11.78 4.81
C LYS A 15 -2.27 -12.52 4.58
N LYS A 16 -2.13 -13.73 5.13
CA LYS A 16 -0.91 -14.56 4.94
C LYS A 16 -0.67 -14.91 3.47
N ARG A 17 -1.74 -15.07 2.70
CA ARG A 17 -1.66 -15.38 1.27
C ARG A 17 -1.06 -14.23 0.44
N LEU A 18 -1.24 -12.97 0.83
CA LEU A 18 -0.74 -11.81 0.07
C LEU A 18 0.65 -11.32 0.52
N VAL A 19 1.04 -11.51 1.79
CA VAL A 19 2.36 -11.06 2.28
C VAL A 19 3.51 -11.66 1.46
N GLN A 20 3.50 -12.97 1.23
CA GLN A 20 4.60 -13.63 0.54
C GLN A 20 4.70 -13.25 -0.96
N PRO A 21 3.59 -13.20 -1.73
CA PRO A 21 3.60 -12.67 -3.09
C PRO A 21 4.13 -11.24 -3.19
N ILE A 22 3.67 -10.34 -2.30
CA ILE A 22 4.13 -8.95 -2.32
C ILE A 22 5.63 -8.90 -2.02
N ARG A 23 6.12 -9.64 -1.01
CA ARG A 23 7.57 -9.70 -0.71
C ARG A 23 8.39 -10.23 -1.88
N ASN A 24 7.93 -11.27 -2.55
CA ASN A 24 8.62 -11.82 -3.71
C ASN A 24 8.66 -10.80 -4.86
N ALA A 25 7.55 -10.11 -5.13
CA ALA A 25 7.47 -9.10 -6.17
C ALA A 25 8.33 -7.87 -5.84
N SER A 26 8.31 -7.38 -4.58
CA SER A 26 9.17 -6.30 -4.12
C SER A 26 10.64 -6.68 -4.21
N ALA A 27 11.03 -7.90 -3.84
CA ALA A 27 12.41 -8.37 -3.96
C ALA A 27 12.87 -8.44 -5.43
N ALA A 28 12.02 -8.96 -6.32
CA ALA A 28 12.30 -8.99 -7.75
C ALA A 28 12.42 -7.57 -8.33
N PHE A 29 11.52 -6.67 -7.94
CA PHE A 29 11.56 -5.27 -8.35
C PHE A 29 12.83 -4.57 -7.88
N SER A 30 13.22 -4.73 -6.61
CA SER A 30 14.46 -4.18 -6.06
C SER A 30 15.70 -4.74 -6.75
N ALA A 31 15.71 -6.02 -7.12
CA ALA A 31 16.84 -6.63 -7.83
C ALA A 31 17.06 -6.05 -9.24
N THR A 32 16.02 -5.50 -9.87
CA THR A 32 16.12 -4.89 -11.21
C THR A 32 16.51 -3.40 -11.20
N ARG A 33 16.67 -2.81 -10.02
CA ARG A 33 16.87 -1.37 -9.86
C ARG A 33 18.23 -1.01 -9.31
N THR A 34 18.74 0.14 -9.74
CA THR A 34 20.05 0.65 -9.32
C THR A 34 20.00 1.37 -7.97
N ASP A 35 18.90 2.07 -7.69
CA ASP A 35 18.71 2.87 -6.48
C ASP A 35 17.67 2.27 -5.55
N GLU A 36 17.85 2.48 -4.24
CA GLU A 36 16.87 2.10 -3.21
C GLU A 36 15.64 3.04 -3.25
N LEU A 37 14.45 2.50 -2.95
CA LEU A 37 13.26 3.33 -2.74
C LEU A 37 13.22 3.80 -1.30
N GLY A 38 12.81 5.05 -1.10
CA GLY A 38 12.31 5.45 0.21
C GLY A 38 10.98 4.76 0.52
N THR A 39 10.69 4.54 1.80
CA THR A 39 9.47 3.84 2.27
C THR A 39 8.18 4.38 1.63
N ALA A 40 8.05 5.70 1.45
CA ALA A 40 6.87 6.31 0.84
C ALA A 40 6.61 5.80 -0.59
N ALA A 41 7.67 5.60 -1.37
CA ALA A 41 7.57 5.14 -2.74
C ALA A 41 7.39 3.62 -2.83
N GLU A 42 7.93 2.84 -1.88
CA GLU A 42 7.61 1.40 -1.77
C GLU A 42 6.14 1.19 -1.44
N VAL A 43 5.61 1.97 -0.50
CA VAL A 43 4.18 1.97 -0.13
C VAL A 43 3.32 2.27 -1.35
N GLN A 44 3.69 3.28 -2.14
CA GLN A 44 2.99 3.61 -3.38
C GLN A 44 3.06 2.48 -4.40
N TRP A 45 4.24 1.90 -4.61
CA TRP A 45 4.41 0.81 -5.56
C TRP A 45 3.54 -0.40 -5.21
N ILE A 46 3.46 -0.76 -3.91
CA ILE A 46 2.62 -1.87 -3.44
C ILE A 46 1.14 -1.59 -3.71
N GLU A 47 0.63 -0.40 -3.41
CA GLU A 47 -0.77 -0.04 -3.73
C GLU A 47 -1.07 -0.11 -5.22
N ASP A 48 -0.14 0.37 -6.05
CA ASP A 48 -0.35 0.43 -7.50
C ASP A 48 -0.32 -0.97 -8.15
N HIS A 49 0.45 -1.91 -7.58
CA HIS A 49 0.58 -3.28 -8.11
C HIS A 49 -0.33 -4.30 -7.41
N PHE A 50 -0.77 -4.01 -6.19
CA PHE A 50 -1.63 -4.86 -5.36
C PHE A 50 -2.80 -4.04 -4.80
N PRO A 51 -3.72 -3.59 -5.68
CA PRO A 51 -4.83 -2.74 -5.26
C PRO A 51 -5.73 -3.44 -4.25
N GLY A 52 -6.17 -2.71 -3.22
CA GLY A 52 -7.01 -3.24 -2.15
C GLY A 52 -6.25 -3.99 -1.06
N THR A 53 -4.91 -3.95 -1.07
CA THR A 53 -4.10 -4.48 0.02
C THR A 53 -4.34 -3.67 1.30
N LEU A 54 -4.57 -4.36 2.41
CA LEU A 54 -4.77 -3.68 3.70
C LEU A 54 -3.46 -3.02 4.17
N HIS A 55 -3.54 -1.82 4.74
CA HIS A 55 -2.36 -1.10 5.26
C HIS A 55 -1.54 -1.93 6.27
N LYS A 56 -2.18 -2.79 7.05
CA LYS A 56 -1.50 -3.70 7.99
C LYS A 56 -0.62 -4.72 7.25
N THR A 57 -1.09 -5.24 6.12
CA THR A 57 -0.34 -6.16 5.26
C THR A 57 0.87 -5.46 4.64
N ILE A 58 0.70 -4.22 4.16
CA ILE A 58 1.81 -3.41 3.65
C ILE A 58 2.86 -3.15 4.74
N ALA A 59 2.41 -2.81 5.95
CA ALA A 59 3.30 -2.62 7.10
C ALA A 59 4.12 -3.88 7.42
N GLU A 60 3.51 -5.07 7.35
CA GLU A 60 4.16 -6.35 7.57
C GLU A 60 5.16 -6.71 6.45
N VAL A 61 4.82 -6.38 5.19
CA VAL A 61 5.72 -6.57 4.05
C VAL A 61 6.98 -5.70 4.22
N LEU A 62 6.79 -4.41 4.48
CA LEU A 62 7.88 -3.42 4.57
C LEU A 62 8.57 -3.38 5.93
N LYS A 63 8.08 -4.15 6.92
CA LYS A 63 8.59 -4.18 8.30
C LYS A 63 8.61 -2.79 8.97
N VAL A 64 7.58 -1.98 8.71
CA VAL A 64 7.41 -0.64 9.30
C VAL A 64 6.14 -0.58 10.15
N SER A 65 5.97 0.51 10.91
CA SER A 65 4.77 0.68 11.71
C SER A 65 3.54 0.97 10.81
N PRO A 66 2.35 0.44 11.14
CA PRO A 66 1.12 0.78 10.42
C PRO A 66 0.82 2.29 10.41
N ALA A 67 1.22 3.01 11.46
CA ALA A 67 1.07 4.46 11.54
C ALA A 67 1.86 5.20 10.44
N LEU A 68 3.06 4.71 10.10
CA LEU A 68 3.87 5.27 9.03
C LEU A 68 3.22 5.05 7.66
N ILE A 69 2.65 3.86 7.42
CA ILE A 69 1.88 3.57 6.20
C ILE A 69 0.72 4.55 6.06
N THR A 70 -0.11 4.69 7.10
CA THR A 70 -1.25 5.62 7.11
C THR A 70 -0.80 7.06 6.82
N ARG A 71 0.32 7.51 7.39
CA ARG A 71 0.87 8.84 7.11
C ARG A 71 1.21 9.01 5.63
N HIS A 72 1.89 8.06 5.01
CA HIS A 72 2.25 8.13 3.60
C HIS A 72 1.02 8.08 2.68
N MET A 73 0.02 7.25 3.00
CA MET A 73 -1.24 7.22 2.25
C MET A 73 -2.00 8.54 2.34
N ASN A 74 -2.09 9.13 3.53
CA ASN A 74 -2.74 10.42 3.71
C ASN A 74 -2.02 11.54 2.95
N GLN A 75 -0.68 11.51 2.93
CA GLN A 75 0.12 12.44 2.13
C GLN A 75 -0.18 12.28 0.63
N ARG A 76 -0.29 11.03 0.14
CA ARG A 76 -0.64 10.74 -1.26
C ARG A 76 -2.03 11.26 -1.63
N VAL A 77 -3.03 11.00 -0.80
CA VAL A 77 -4.40 11.51 -1.02
C VAL A 77 -4.42 13.04 -1.05
N ALA A 78 -3.68 13.69 -0.15
CA ALA A 78 -3.57 15.15 -0.15
C ALA A 78 -2.91 15.68 -1.43
N GLN A 79 -1.84 15.03 -1.90
CA GLN A 79 -1.15 15.39 -3.15
C GLN A 79 -2.08 15.22 -4.37
N LEU A 80 -2.76 14.09 -4.49
CA LEU A 80 -3.72 13.84 -5.57
C LEU A 80 -4.88 14.85 -5.55
N GLY A 81 -5.39 15.17 -4.36
CA GLY A 81 -6.42 16.20 -4.19
C GLY A 81 -5.94 17.59 -4.62
N GLN A 82 -4.69 17.95 -4.32
CA GLN A 82 -4.09 19.20 -4.80
C GLN A 82 -3.94 19.20 -6.33
N CYS A 83 -3.39 18.14 -6.92
CA CYS A 83 -3.24 18.02 -8.38
C CYS A 83 -4.59 18.14 -9.10
N LYS A 84 -5.64 17.51 -8.58
CA LYS A 84 -7.00 17.62 -9.13
C LYS A 84 -7.50 19.07 -9.10
N ARG A 85 -7.35 19.76 -7.96
CA ARG A 85 -7.75 21.18 -7.84
C ARG A 85 -6.99 22.10 -8.80
N PHE A 86 -5.69 21.83 -9.02
CA PHE A 86 -4.90 22.57 -10.01
C PHE A 86 -5.38 22.31 -11.44
N GLN A 87 -5.70 21.06 -11.80
CA GLN A 87 -6.27 20.74 -13.11
C GLN A 87 -7.63 21.41 -13.32
N ASP A 88 -8.51 21.34 -12.32
CA ASP A 88 -9.83 21.99 -12.38
C ASP A 88 -9.70 23.51 -12.54
N ALA A 89 -8.70 24.14 -11.88
CA ALA A 89 -8.43 25.56 -12.01
C ALA A 89 -7.93 25.93 -13.43
N LEU A 90 -7.07 25.11 -14.02
CA LEU A 90 -6.55 25.31 -15.38
C LEU A 90 -7.62 25.13 -16.46
N GLN A 91 -8.63 24.28 -16.23
CA GLN A 91 -9.72 24.06 -17.18
C GLN A 91 -10.81 25.14 -17.14
N ASN A 92 -10.90 25.90 -16.03
CA ASN A 92 -11.88 26.96 -15.83
C ASN A 92 -11.28 28.37 -15.92
N SER A 93 -10.03 28.50 -16.36
CA SER A 93 -9.31 29.76 -16.63
C SER A 93 -9.21 30.01 -18.12
#